data_AF-A0A8X8IDR3-F1
#
_entry.id   AF-A0A8X8IDR3-F1
#
_cell.length_a   1.000
_cell.length_b   1.000
_cell.length_c   1.000
_cell.angle_alpha   90.00
_cell.angle_beta   90.00
_cell.angle_gamma   90.00
#
_symmetry.space_group_name_H-M   'P 1'
#
loop_
_entity.id
_entity.type
_entity.pdbx_description
1 polymer ?
#
loop_
_entity_poly.entity_id
_entity_poly.type
_entity_poly.pdbx_seq_one_letter_code
_entity_poly.pdbx_strand_id
1 'polypeptide(L)'
;MPLTQYPEWESHSRKLSKEEVEHPLLVIDELFDYAHLPDVRELLWLWLKTTVNGDFSDGLDQHERGSILFFYEKMERLVEAAHILHVRNKYQQPGDSTNEPQ
;
A
#
# COMPACT_ATOMS: atom_id res chain seq x y z
N MET A 1 -15.49 -16.53 7.19
CA MET A 1 -16.34 -15.32 7.20
C MET A 1 -17.32 -15.39 6.03
N PRO A 2 -18.63 -15.16 6.21
CA PRO A 2 -19.51 -14.96 5.06
C PRO A 2 -19.12 -13.66 4.37
N LEU A 3 -19.32 -13.57 3.05
CA LEU A 3 -19.24 -12.31 2.29
C LEU A 3 -20.41 -11.42 2.72
N THR A 4 -20.35 -10.84 3.92
CA THR A 4 -21.34 -9.89 4.41
C THR A 4 -21.31 -8.68 3.48
N GLN A 5 -22.48 -8.36 2.91
CA GLN A 5 -22.70 -7.12 2.18
C GLN A 5 -22.31 -5.96 3.10
N TYR A 6 -21.16 -5.36 2.82
CA TYR A 6 -20.77 -4.13 3.47
C TYR A 6 -21.79 -3.05 3.09
N PRO A 7 -22.24 -2.22 4.03
CA PRO A 7 -23.10 -1.10 3.70
C PRO A 7 -22.50 -0.21 2.61
N GLU A 8 -23.30 0.34 1.71
CA GLU A 8 -22.80 1.10 0.54
C GLU A 8 -21.92 2.31 0.92
N TRP A 9 -22.11 2.88 2.11
CA TRP A 9 -21.28 3.98 2.64
C TRP A 9 -19.88 3.54 3.07
N GLU A 10 -19.60 2.23 3.15
CA GLU A 10 -18.24 1.71 3.34
C GLU A 10 -17.42 1.66 2.05
N SER A 11 -18.09 1.68 0.89
CA SER A 11 -17.44 1.65 -0.42
C SER A 11 -16.83 2.99 -0.83
N HIS A 12 -17.01 4.05 -0.03
CA HIS A 12 -16.51 5.39 -0.32
C HIS A 12 -15.19 5.65 0.40
N SER A 13 -14.25 6.31 -0.28
CA SER A 13 -12.99 6.72 0.34
C SER A 13 -13.25 7.68 1.50
N ARG A 14 -12.79 7.32 2.70
CA ARG A 14 -12.96 8.12 3.93
C ARG A 14 -11.76 8.99 4.25
N LYS A 15 -10.60 8.68 3.66
CA LYS A 15 -9.31 9.29 4.01
C LYS A 15 -8.76 10.19 2.91
N LEU A 16 -9.17 9.96 1.67
CA LEU A 16 -8.73 10.77 0.54
C LEU A 16 -9.60 12.03 0.42
N SER A 17 -8.95 13.15 0.14
CA SER A 17 -9.56 14.38 -0.33
C SER A 17 -10.23 14.17 -1.69
N LYS A 18 -11.03 15.15 -2.13
CA LYS A 18 -11.69 15.09 -3.44
C LYS A 18 -10.68 15.00 -4.59
N GLU A 19 -9.59 15.76 -4.47
CA GLU A 19 -8.50 15.77 -5.46
C GLU A 19 -7.81 14.41 -5.55
N GLU A 20 -7.50 13.78 -4.43
CA GLU A 20 -6.90 12.43 -4.41
C GLU A 20 -7.86 11.33 -4.90
N VAL A 21 -9.17 11.52 -4.75
CA VAL A 21 -10.17 10.62 -5.35
C VAL A 21 -10.19 10.74 -6.87
N GLU A 22 -10.08 11.97 -7.40
CA GLU A 22 -10.00 12.24 -8.83
C GLU A 22 -8.63 11.83 -9.42
N HIS A 23 -7.57 11.94 -8.62
CA HIS A 23 -6.18 11.70 -8.99
C HIS A 23 -5.46 10.79 -7.98
N PRO A 24 -5.78 9.49 -7.95
CA PRO A 24 -5.23 8.55 -6.95
C PRO A 24 -3.72 8.33 -7.05
N LEU A 25 -3.10 8.68 -8.19
CA LEU A 25 -1.65 8.66 -8.34
C LEU A 25 -0.95 9.64 -7.39
N LEU A 26 -1.59 10.73 -6.96
CA LEU A 26 -1.02 11.68 -6.00
C LEU A 26 -0.63 10.99 -4.68
N VAL A 27 -1.49 10.10 -4.19
CA VAL A 27 -1.28 9.34 -2.95
C VAL A 27 -0.14 8.34 -3.10
N ILE A 28 -0.05 7.71 -4.27
CA ILE A 28 1.01 6.76 -4.60
C ILE A 28 2.34 7.51 -4.71
N ASP A 29 2.35 8.66 -5.37
CA ASP A 29 3.53 9.51 -5.51
C ASP A 29 4.00 10.01 -4.13
N GLU A 30 3.09 10.48 -3.28
CA GLU A 30 3.39 10.89 -1.90
C GLU A 30 4.03 9.75 -1.09
N LEU A 31 3.51 8.52 -1.20
CA LEU A 31 4.09 7.35 -0.53
C LEU A 31 5.54 7.10 -0.96
N PHE A 32 5.82 7.14 -2.26
CA PHE A 32 7.15 6.85 -2.80
C PHE A 32 8.13 8.02 -2.75
N ASP A 33 7.62 9.24 -2.53
CA ASP A 33 8.42 10.40 -2.14
C ASP A 33 8.80 10.36 -0.66
N TYR A 34 7.97 9.74 0.20
CA TYR A 34 8.28 9.50 1.61
C TYR A 34 9.29 8.36 1.82
N ALA A 35 9.11 7.23 1.13
CA ALA A 35 9.92 6.03 1.31
C ALA A 35 10.11 5.28 -0.01
N HIS A 36 11.34 4.86 -0.32
CA HIS A 36 11.57 4.04 -1.51
C HIS A 36 11.01 2.63 -1.31
N LEU A 37 10.77 1.91 -2.41
CA LEU A 37 10.20 0.56 -2.35
C LEU A 37 10.91 -0.39 -1.36
N PRO A 38 12.26 -0.44 -1.26
CA PRO A 38 12.93 -1.25 -0.24
C PRO A 38 12.54 -0.84 1.19
N ASP A 39 12.50 0.46 1.48
CA ASP A 39 12.15 0.98 2.80
C ASP A 39 10.70 0.64 3.16
N VAL A 40 9.77 0.75 2.20
CA VAL A 40 8.36 0.37 2.41
C VAL A 40 8.24 -1.12 2.72
N ARG A 41 9.02 -1.99 2.05
CA ARG A 41 9.05 -3.44 2.37
C ARG A 41 9.57 -3.68 3.79
N GLU A 42 10.62 -2.99 4.20
CA GLU A 42 11.17 -3.11 5.56
C GLU A 42 10.16 -2.64 6.61
N LEU A 43 9.45 -1.54 6.36
CA LEU A 43 8.40 -1.03 7.24
C LEU A 43 7.21 -1.98 7.33
N LEU A 44 6.76 -2.57 6.21
CA LEU A 44 5.71 -3.60 6.21
C LEU A 44 6.15 -4.83 7.02
N TRP A 45 7.38 -5.29 6.83
CA TRP A 45 7.92 -6.42 7.58
C TRP A 45 8.03 -6.13 9.08
N LEU A 46 8.48 -4.91 9.43
CA LEU A 46 8.51 -4.46 10.81
C LEU A 46 7.11 -4.44 11.42
N TRP A 47 6.12 -3.91 10.69
CA TRP A 47 4.73 -3.88 11.12
C TRP A 47 4.18 -5.28 11.38
N LEU A 48 4.42 -6.24 10.47
CA LEU A 48 4.03 -7.63 10.68
C LEU A 48 4.68 -8.21 11.94
N LYS A 49 6.00 -8.08 12.07
CA LYS A 49 6.75 -8.57 13.25
C LYS A 49 6.18 -8.02 14.56
N THR A 50 5.89 -6.72 14.61
CA THR A 50 5.33 -6.10 15.82
C THR A 50 3.93 -6.62 16.15
N THR A 51 3.15 -6.95 15.11
CA THR A 51 1.80 -7.50 15.27
C THR A 51 1.83 -8.95 15.77
N VAL A 52 2.79 -9.77 15.29
CA VAL A 52 2.87 -11.20 15.65
C VAL A 52 3.70 -11.48 16.90
N ASN A 53 4.68 -10.64 17.25
CA ASN A 53 5.52 -10.83 18.43
C ASN A 53 5.01 -10.09 19.68
N GLY A 54 4.05 -9.18 19.53
CA GLY A 54 3.45 -8.48 20.65
C GLY A 54 2.25 -9.22 21.25
N ASP A 55 1.80 -8.74 22.41
CA ASP A 55 0.62 -9.23 23.14
C ASP A 55 -0.67 -9.13 22.31
N PHE A 56 -0.66 -8.35 21.21
CA PHE A 56 -1.78 -8.28 20.26
C PHE A 56 -2.16 -9.66 19.72
N SER A 57 -1.17 -10.53 19.49
CA SER A 57 -1.41 -11.87 18.96
C SER A 57 -2.00 -12.86 19.98
N ASP A 58 -1.89 -12.57 21.28
CA ASP A 58 -2.33 -13.47 22.35
C ASP A 58 -3.85 -13.61 22.44
N GLY A 59 -4.58 -12.57 22.01
CA GLY A 59 -6.04 -12.58 21.94
C GLY A 59 -6.61 -13.18 20.65
N LEU A 60 -5.76 -13.50 19.67
CA LEU A 60 -6.20 -13.92 18.34
C LEU A 60 -6.32 -15.43 18.20
N ASP A 61 -7.40 -15.88 17.58
CA ASP A 61 -7.55 -17.26 17.17
C ASP A 61 -6.68 -17.62 15.94
N GLN A 62 -6.63 -18.91 15.60
CA GLN A 62 -5.82 -19.40 14.48
C GLN A 62 -6.25 -18.80 13.13
N HIS A 63 -7.55 -18.58 12.92
CA HIS A 63 -8.08 -18.03 11.69
C HIS A 63 -7.73 -16.53 11.56
N GLU A 64 -7.82 -15.78 12.65
CA GLU A 64 -7.43 -14.36 12.70
C GLU A 64 -5.94 -14.17 12.43
N ARG A 65 -5.08 -14.98 13.05
CA ARG A 65 -3.62 -14.98 12.78
C ARG A 65 -3.33 -15.29 11.31
N GLY A 66 -4.00 -16.30 10.74
CA GLY A 66 -3.90 -16.63 9.33
C GLY A 66 -4.36 -15.49 8.42
N SER A 67 -5.43 -14.78 8.81
CA SER A 67 -5.96 -13.65 8.06
C SER A 67 -4.98 -12.46 8.03
N ILE A 68 -4.29 -12.18 9.13
CA ILE A 68 -3.25 -11.13 9.19
C ILE A 68 -2.08 -11.45 8.26
N LEU A 69 -1.57 -12.69 8.30
CA LEU A 69 -0.49 -13.13 7.41
C LEU A 69 -0.91 -13.04 5.94
N PHE A 70 -2.11 -13.54 5.62
CA PHE A 70 -2.62 -13.45 4.25
C PHE A 70 -2.81 -12.01 3.80
N PHE A 71 -3.29 -11.12 4.68
CA PHE A 71 -3.44 -9.70 4.37
C PHE A 71 -2.09 -9.03 4.12
N TYR A 72 -1.07 -9.34 4.92
CA TYR A 72 0.30 -8.88 4.69
C TYR A 72 0.81 -9.22 3.28
N GLU A 73 0.62 -10.47 2.82
CA GLU A 73 1.00 -10.87 1.46
C GLU A 73 0.26 -10.06 0.37
N LYS A 74 -1.01 -9.67 0.61
CA LYS A 74 -1.74 -8.80 -0.31
C LYS A 74 -1.20 -7.38 -0.31
N MET A 75 -0.83 -6.86 0.86
CA MET A 75 -0.24 -5.53 0.99
C MET A 75 1.10 -5.43 0.29
N GLU A 76 1.97 -6.44 0.41
CA GLU A 76 3.24 -6.46 -0.33
C GLU A 76 2.99 -6.35 -1.83
N ARG A 77 2.12 -7.20 -2.40
CA ARG A 77 1.80 -7.17 -3.84
C ARG A 77 1.17 -5.85 -4.27
N LEU A 78 0.33 -5.24 -3.43
CA LEU A 78 -0.28 -3.95 -3.71
C LEU A 78 0.76 -2.84 -3.79
N VAL A 79 1.71 -2.81 -2.85
CA VAL A 79 2.82 -1.83 -2.86
C VAL A 79 3.70 -2.00 -4.09
N GLU A 80 4.03 -3.24 -4.49
CA GLU A 80 4.76 -3.50 -5.74
C GLU A 80 4.02 -2.95 -6.96
N ALA A 81 2.71 -3.21 -7.04
CA ALA A 81 1.88 -2.73 -8.13
C ALA A 81 1.80 -1.20 -8.14
N ALA A 82 1.66 -0.57 -6.98
CA ALA A 82 1.66 0.88 -6.82
C ALA A 82 2.99 1.50 -7.27
N HIS A 83 4.12 0.88 -6.92
CA HIS A 83 5.44 1.34 -7.38
C HIS A 83 5.56 1.29 -8.91
N ILE A 84 5.05 0.24 -9.56
CA ILE A 84 5.03 0.17 -11.02
C ILE A 84 4.21 1.32 -11.61
N LEU A 85 3.07 1.68 -11.01
CA LEU A 85 2.25 2.81 -11.45
C LEU A 85 3.00 4.15 -11.26
N HIS A 86 3.64 4.35 -10.11
CA HIS A 86 4.47 5.51 -9.82
C HIS A 86 5.55 5.73 -10.89
N VAL A 87 6.34 4.67 -11.15
CA VAL A 87 7.44 4.70 -12.12
C VAL A 87 6.92 4.96 -13.53
N ARG A 88 5.82 4.31 -13.95
CA ARG A 88 5.21 4.55 -15.26
C ARG A 88 4.71 5.98 -15.41
N ASN A 89 4.08 6.53 -14.38
CA ASN A 89 3.61 7.91 -14.38
C ASN A 89 4.78 8.89 -14.56
N LYS A 90 5.89 8.69 -13.82
CA LYS A 90 7.10 9.51 -13.97
C LYS A 90 7.69 9.45 -15.39
N TYR A 91 7.71 8.28 -16.05
CA TYR A 91 8.20 8.15 -17.43
C TYR A 91 7.22 8.64 -18.51
N GLN A 92 5.92 8.71 -18.22
CA GLN A 92 4.90 9.19 -19.16
C GLN A 92 4.77 10.71 -19.18
N GLN A 93 5.33 11.41 -18.18
CA GLN A 93 5.47 12.86 -18.23
C GLN A 93 6.64 13.25 -19.15
N PRO A 94 6.40 13.93 -20.29
CA PRO A 94 7.47 14.34 -21.19
C PRO A 94 8.19 15.55 -20.58
N GLY A 95 9.21 15.29 -19.74
CA GLY A 95 9.93 16.34 -19.02
C GLY A 95 11.43 16.15 -18.86
N ASP A 96 12.00 14.95 -19.06
CA ASP A 96 13.44 14.75 -18.86
C ASP A 96 14.10 13.92 -19.96
N SER A 97 14.06 14.45 -21.17
CA SER A 97 15.07 14.16 -22.19
C SER A 97 16.16 15.23 -22.14
N THR A 98 16.90 15.31 -21.02
CA THR A 98 18.20 16.01 -21.01
C THR A 98 19.19 15.25 -20.14
N ASN A 99 19.97 14.38 -20.79
CA ASN A 99 21.42 14.15 -20.59
C ASN A 99 21.79 12.66 -20.74
N GLU A 100 22.06 12.24 -21.99
CA GLU A 100 23.02 11.16 -22.24
C GLU A 100 24.44 11.70 -22.03
N PRO A 101 25.27 11.08 -21.18
CA PRO A 101 26.71 11.31 -21.24
C PRO A 101 27.31 10.57 -22.44
N GLN A 102 28.06 11.33 -23.24
CA GLN A 102 28.93 10.87 -24.33
C GLN A 102 30.06 9.97 -23.83
#